data_AF-A0A356NXD4-F1
#
_entry.id   AF-A0A356NXD4-F1
#
_cell.length_a   1.000
_cell.length_b   1.000
_cell.length_c   1.000
_cell.angle_alpha   90.00
_cell.angle_beta   90.00
_cell.angle_gamma   90.00
#
_symmetry.space_group_name_H-M   'P 1'
#
loop_
_entity.id
_entity.type
_entity.pdbx_description
1 polymer ?
#
loop_
_entity_poly.entity_id
_entity_poly.type
_entity_poly.pdbx_seq_one_letter_code
_entity_poly.pdbx_strand_id
1 'polypeptide(L)'
;MVEASRAQETSLIFKSTSGTELGNWSRWLREIIKLTGVCDWSAHALRRTSATLAGDLGAPPHVISVVLGHSNVGGQLVAGYNHSAYSLEHKDVLQRVADKLEEIESSKPYLKIV
;
A
#
# COMPACT_ATOMS: atom_id res chain seq x y z
N MET A 1 -39.21 7.23 -11.11
CA MET A 1 -38.14 7.63 -10.17
C MET A 1 -37.79 6.41 -9.34
N VAL A 2 -36.69 5.74 -9.65
CA VAL A 2 -36.18 4.63 -8.83
C VAL A 2 -35.27 5.26 -7.78
N GLU A 3 -35.71 5.29 -6.53
CA GLU A 3 -34.85 5.69 -5.41
C GLU A 3 -33.71 4.68 -5.31
N ALA A 4 -32.48 5.16 -5.49
CA ALA A 4 -31.29 4.39 -5.19
C ALA A 4 -31.33 4.03 -3.70
N SER A 5 -31.31 2.73 -3.40
CA SER A 5 -31.28 2.25 -2.02
C SER A 5 -30.09 2.86 -1.30
N ARG A 6 -30.35 3.51 -0.16
CA ARG A 6 -29.33 4.11 0.70
C ARG A 6 -28.38 2.99 1.13
N ALA A 7 -27.16 3.00 0.58
CA ALA A 7 -26.13 2.01 0.89
C ALA A 7 -25.98 1.89 2.42
N GLN A 8 -26.03 0.66 2.95
CA GLN A 8 -25.76 0.39 4.37
C GLN A 8 -24.43 1.01 4.76
N GLU A 9 -24.36 1.65 5.94
CA GLU A 9 -23.10 2.18 6.46
C GLU A 9 -22.10 1.04 6.68
N THR A 10 -21.19 0.86 5.74
CA THR A 10 -20.08 -0.08 5.85
C THR A 10 -18.88 0.67 6.43
N SER A 11 -18.19 0.06 7.40
CA SER A 11 -16.93 0.57 7.99
C SER A 11 -15.72 0.50 7.04
N LEU A 12 -15.97 0.24 5.75
CA LEU A 12 -14.94 0.14 4.72
C LEU A 12 -14.45 1.53 4.32
N ILE A 13 -13.12 1.72 4.39
CA ILE A 13 -12.45 2.96 3.97
C ILE A 13 -12.37 3.05 2.45
N PHE A 14 -12.05 1.94 1.78
CA PHE A 14 -11.99 1.86 0.32
C PHE A 14 -13.17 1.04 -0.21
N LYS A 15 -14.06 1.69 -0.96
CA LYS A 15 -15.31 1.10 -1.45
C LYS A 15 -15.42 1.17 -2.96
N SER A 16 -16.13 0.22 -3.53
CA SER A 16 -16.63 0.32 -4.90
C SER A 16 -17.68 1.45 -5.01
N THR A 17 -18.03 1.83 -6.24
CA THR A 17 -19.09 2.81 -6.50
C THR A 17 -20.45 2.39 -5.89
N SER A 18 -20.68 1.09 -5.70
CA SER A 18 -21.88 0.54 -5.05
C SER A 18 -21.77 0.42 -3.53
N GLY A 19 -20.68 0.91 -2.91
CA GLY A 19 -20.48 0.87 -1.46
C GLY A 19 -20.00 -0.47 -0.90
N THR A 20 -19.64 -1.42 -1.77
CA THR A 20 -19.16 -2.76 -1.41
C THR A 20 -17.63 -2.82 -1.41
N GLU A 21 -17.07 -3.99 -1.07
CA GLU A 21 -15.64 -4.25 -1.18
C GLU A 21 -15.11 -4.01 -2.61
N LEU A 22 -13.84 -3.60 -2.70
CA LEU A 22 -13.12 -3.54 -3.97
C LEU A 22 -12.84 -4.95 -4.49
N GLY A 23 -13.09 -5.15 -5.78
CA GLY A 23 -12.86 -6.42 -6.47
C GLY A 23 -12.29 -6.20 -7.87
N ASN A 24 -12.27 -7.26 -8.68
CA ASN A 24 -11.79 -7.20 -10.07
C ASN A 24 -10.33 -6.71 -10.24
N TRP A 25 -9.45 -6.98 -9.26
CA TRP A 25 -8.04 -6.57 -9.28
C TRP A 25 -7.30 -6.92 -10.56
N SER A 26 -7.54 -8.11 -11.13
CA SER A 26 -6.92 -8.56 -12.38
C SER A 26 -7.33 -7.72 -13.60
N ARG A 27 -8.51 -7.09 -13.57
CA ARG A 27 -8.93 -6.13 -14.61
C ARG A 27 -8.20 -4.82 -14.45
N TRP A 28 -8.12 -4.30 -13.22
CA TRP A 28 -7.45 -3.04 -12.92
C TRP A 28 -5.96 -3.10 -13.27
N LEU A 29 -5.30 -4.20 -12.88
CA LEU A 29 -3.90 -4.44 -13.23
C LEU A 29 -3.69 -4.48 -14.75
N ARG A 30 -4.60 -5.10 -15.50
CA ARG A 30 -4.54 -5.12 -16.97
C ARG A 30 -4.62 -3.73 -17.58
N GLU A 31 -5.51 -2.88 -17.08
CA GLU A 31 -5.62 -1.50 -17.56
C GLU A 31 -4.38 -0.68 -17.21
N ILE A 32 -3.81 -0.85 -16.01
CA ILE A 32 -2.55 -0.19 -15.64
C ILE A 32 -1.40 -0.65 -16.55
N ILE A 33 -1.28 -1.96 -16.83
CA ILE A 33 -0.26 -2.49 -17.74
C ILE A 33 -0.41 -1.87 -19.14
N LYS A 34 -1.63 -1.77 -19.67
CA LYS A 34 -1.89 -1.13 -20.98
C LYS A 34 -1.49 0.34 -21.00
N LEU A 35 -1.80 1.09 -19.94
CA LEU A 35 -1.52 2.52 -19.85
C LEU A 35 -0.03 2.82 -19.65
N THR A 36 0.66 2.00 -18.88
CA THR A 36 2.05 2.26 -18.46
C THR A 36 3.10 1.53 -19.30
N GLY A 37 2.73 0.44 -19.97
CA GLY A 37 3.66 -0.48 -20.64
C GLY A 37 4.50 -1.32 -19.68
N VAL A 38 4.31 -1.19 -18.37
CA VAL A 38 5.05 -1.96 -17.35
C VAL A 38 4.39 -3.33 -17.20
N CYS A 39 5.04 -4.36 -17.72
CA CYS A 39 4.57 -5.75 -17.76
C CYS A 39 5.19 -6.62 -16.66
N ASP A 40 4.75 -7.88 -16.59
CA ASP A 40 5.34 -8.95 -15.78
C ASP A 40 5.40 -8.70 -14.26
N TRP A 41 4.39 -7.99 -13.74
CA TRP A 41 4.24 -7.76 -12.30
C TRP A 41 2.82 -8.06 -11.81
N SER A 42 2.70 -8.34 -10.52
CA SER A 42 1.42 -8.53 -9.82
C SER A 42 1.24 -7.46 -8.75
N ALA A 43 0.03 -7.29 -8.23
CA ALA A 43 -0.24 -6.34 -7.14
C ALA A 43 0.72 -6.46 -5.94
N HIS A 44 1.28 -7.66 -5.69
CA HIS A 44 2.29 -7.89 -4.66
C HIS A 44 3.59 -7.08 -4.88
N ALA A 45 3.89 -6.66 -6.11
CA ALA A 45 5.01 -5.78 -6.39
C ALA A 45 4.85 -4.40 -5.73
N LEU A 46 3.63 -3.88 -5.53
CA LEU A 46 3.41 -2.63 -4.80
C LEU A 46 3.92 -2.76 -3.36
N ARG A 47 3.56 -3.86 -2.69
CA ARG A 47 4.05 -4.18 -1.34
C ARG A 47 5.58 -4.29 -1.30
N ARG A 48 6.19 -4.97 -2.28
CA ARG A 48 7.66 -5.06 -2.37
C ARG A 48 8.30 -3.69 -2.61
N THR A 49 7.70 -2.87 -3.46
CA THR A 49 8.17 -1.51 -3.76
C THR A 49 8.14 -0.64 -2.50
N SER A 50 7.06 -0.68 -1.72
CA SER A 50 7.00 0.05 -0.44
C SER A 50 8.09 -0.40 0.54
N ALA A 51 8.39 -1.70 0.61
CA ALA A 51 9.47 -2.23 1.44
C ALA A 51 10.86 -1.77 0.96
N THR A 52 11.09 -1.80 -0.36
CA THR A 52 12.33 -1.30 -0.97
C THR A 52 12.52 0.18 -0.69
N LEU A 53 11.50 1.01 -0.94
CA LEU A 53 11.55 2.45 -0.66
C LEU A 53 11.83 2.73 0.82
N ALA A 54 11.17 2.01 1.74
CA ALA A 54 11.43 2.15 3.16
C ALA A 54 12.90 1.83 3.50
N GLY A 55 13.46 0.77 2.92
CA GLY A 55 14.87 0.40 3.08
C GLY A 55 15.83 1.44 2.52
N ASP A 56 15.56 1.96 1.32
CA ASP A 56 16.35 3.02 0.68
C ASP A 56 16.32 4.33 1.49
N LEU A 57 15.21 4.60 2.17
CA LEU A 57 15.04 5.71 3.12
C LEU A 57 15.64 5.42 4.51
N GLY A 58 16.37 4.32 4.67
CA GLY A 58 17.13 3.97 5.87
C GLY A 58 16.32 3.30 6.99
N ALA A 59 15.11 2.81 6.72
CA ALA A 59 14.35 2.07 7.72
C ALA A 59 15.05 0.74 8.07
N PRO A 60 15.16 0.37 9.36
CA PRO A 60 15.81 -0.88 9.73
C PRO A 60 14.92 -2.09 9.39
N PRO A 61 15.51 -3.27 9.09
CA PRO A 61 14.75 -4.43 8.60
C PRO A 61 13.61 -4.92 9.51
N HIS A 62 13.77 -4.79 10.83
CA HIS A 62 12.72 -5.17 11.78
C HIS A 62 11.52 -4.20 11.74
N VAL A 63 11.74 -2.90 11.54
CA VAL A 63 10.64 -1.93 11.34
C VAL A 63 9.97 -2.14 9.99
N ILE A 64 10.72 -2.44 8.92
CA ILE A 64 10.12 -2.82 7.62
C ILE A 64 9.23 -4.05 7.78
N SER A 65 9.64 -5.03 8.59
CA SER A 65 8.82 -6.21 8.89
C SER A 65 7.52 -5.86 9.63
N VAL A 66 7.55 -4.87 10.53
CA VAL A 66 6.35 -4.32 11.19
C VAL A 66 5.42 -3.64 10.19
N VAL A 67 5.96 -2.78 9.31
CA VAL A 67 5.19 -2.10 8.25
C VAL A 67 4.51 -3.11 7.34
N LEU A 68 5.20 -4.21 7.05
CA LEU A 68 4.66 -5.31 6.26
C LEU A 68 3.65 -6.16 7.04
N GLY A 69 3.50 -5.99 8.35
CA GLY A 69 2.58 -6.80 9.17
C GLY A 69 3.04 -8.26 9.29
N HIS A 70 4.35 -8.50 9.26
CA HIS A 70 4.88 -9.84 9.52
C HIS A 70 4.67 -10.20 10.99
N SER A 71 4.20 -11.41 11.25
CA SER A 71 3.96 -11.92 12.61
C SER A 71 5.24 -12.14 13.42
N ASN A 72 6.40 -12.25 12.75
CA ASN A 72 7.69 -12.47 13.38
C ASN A 72 8.66 -11.31 13.12
N VAL A 73 8.57 -10.27 13.95
CA VAL A 73 9.40 -9.08 13.86
C VAL A 73 10.80 -9.39 14.41
N GLY A 74 11.83 -9.28 13.57
CA GLY A 74 13.23 -9.52 13.97
C GLY A 74 13.68 -10.98 13.91
N GLY A 75 12.82 -11.90 13.47
CA GLY A 75 13.15 -13.32 13.30
C GLY A 75 12.98 -14.18 14.56
N GLN A 76 13.07 -15.50 14.40
CA GLN A 76 12.78 -16.47 15.47
C GLN A 76 13.62 -16.29 16.75
N LEU A 77 14.84 -15.75 16.63
CA LEU A 77 15.74 -15.53 17.77
C LEU A 77 15.33 -14.36 18.67
N VAL A 78 14.49 -13.45 18.16
CA VAL A 78 14.00 -12.27 18.91
C VAL A 78 12.57 -12.49 19.42
N ALA A 79 11.90 -13.52 18.90
CA ALA A 79 10.54 -13.90 19.28
C ALA A 79 10.46 -14.22 20.77
N GLY A 80 9.68 -13.42 21.51
CA GLY A 80 9.45 -13.58 22.95
C GLY A 80 10.18 -12.58 23.86
N TYR A 81 11.18 -11.85 23.34
CA TYR A 81 11.83 -10.77 24.11
C TYR A 81 11.29 -9.40 23.75
N ASN A 82 10.97 -9.20 22.48
CA ASN A 82 10.58 -7.92 21.95
C ASN A 82 9.08 -7.89 21.65
N HIS A 83 8.32 -7.33 22.59
CA HIS A 83 6.88 -7.15 22.49
C HIS A 83 6.47 -5.76 22.00
N SER A 84 7.44 -4.91 21.60
CA SER A 84 7.13 -3.59 21.09
C SER A 84 6.33 -3.69 19.79
N ALA A 85 5.25 -2.91 19.70
CA ALA A 85 4.46 -2.79 18.48
C ALA A 85 5.11 -1.84 17.46
N TYR A 86 6.18 -1.12 17.83
CA TYR A 86 6.89 -0.16 16.98
C TYR A 86 5.97 0.85 16.29
N SER A 87 4.89 1.26 16.96
CA SER A 87 3.82 2.02 16.30
C SER A 87 4.26 3.42 15.84
N LEU A 88 5.22 4.04 16.53
CA LEU A 88 5.77 5.34 16.14
C LEU A 88 6.66 5.18 14.91
N GLU A 89 7.57 4.22 14.92
CA GLU A 89 8.47 3.91 13.81
C GLU A 89 7.71 3.44 12.58
N HIS A 90 6.65 2.64 12.79
CA HIS A 90 5.73 2.22 11.72
C HIS A 90 5.10 3.44 11.05
N LYS A 91 4.49 4.34 11.83
CA LYS A 91 3.87 5.56 11.31
C LYS A 91 4.88 6.43 10.57
N ASP A 92 6.05 6.65 11.18
CA ASP A 92 7.10 7.50 10.62
C ASP A 92 7.64 6.95 9.29
N VAL A 93 7.92 5.65 9.20
CA VAL A 93 8.39 5.02 7.96
C VAL A 93 7.33 5.10 6.87
N LEU A 94 6.06 4.84 7.19
CA LEU A 94 4.97 4.99 6.21
C LEU A 94 4.84 6.42 5.70
N GLN A 95 4.98 7.41 6.58
CA GLN A 95 4.95 8.81 6.18
C GLN A 95 6.11 9.14 5.23
N ARG A 96 7.34 8.73 5.56
CA ARG A 96 8.51 8.96 4.70
C ARG A 96 8.36 8.31 3.31
N VAL A 97 7.75 7.12 3.24
CA VAL A 97 7.44 6.47 1.96
C VAL A 97 6.38 7.28 1.18
N ALA A 98 5.34 7.79 1.86
CA ALA A 98 4.33 8.64 1.23
C ALA A 98 4.95 9.91 0.67
N ASP A 99 5.77 10.62 1.47
CA ASP A 99 6.47 11.84 1.04
C ASP A 99 7.34 11.57 -0.19
N LYS A 100 8.03 10.41 -0.22
CA LYS A 100 8.85 10.03 -1.39
C LYS A 100 8.02 9.78 -2.65
N LEU A 101 6.82 9.21 -2.50
CA LEU A 101 5.91 9.01 -3.63
C LEU A 101 5.40 10.35 -4.17
N GLU A 102 5.07 11.30 -3.28
CA GLU A 102 4.68 12.66 -3.66
C GLU A 102 5.81 13.41 -4.39
N GLU A 103 7.07 13.23 -3.96
CA GLU A 103 8.23 13.77 -4.67
C GLU A 103 8.36 13.19 -6.08
N ILE A 104 8.18 11.87 -6.25
CA ILE A 104 8.24 11.21 -7.56
C ILE A 104 7.12 11.70 -8.48
N GLU A 105 5.92 11.88 -7.93
CA GLU A 105 4.74 12.38 -8.66
C GLU A 105 4.94 13.83 -9.10
N SER A 106 5.29 14.72 -8.17
CA SER A 106 5.50 16.15 -8.43
C SER A 106 6.67 16.44 -9.37
N SER A 107 7.64 15.53 -9.44
CA SER A 107 8.80 15.64 -10.35
C SER A 107 8.46 15.34 -11.82
N LYS A 108 7.23 14.95 -12.16
CA LYS A 108 6.81 14.68 -13.56
C LYS A 108 5.54 15.45 -13.93
N PRO A 109 5.48 16.08 -15.13
CA PRO A 109 4.23 16.63 -15.62
C PRO A 109 3.23 15.49 -15.85
N TYR A 110 2.05 15.57 -15.21
CA TYR A 110 0.99 14.58 -15.33
C TYR A 110 0.71 14.21 -16.79
N LEU A 111 0.79 12.92 -17.12
CA LEU A 111 0.04 12.39 -18.25
C LEU A 111 -1.44 12.56 -17.89
N LYS A 112 -2.16 13.45 -18.58
CA LYS A 112 -3.62 13.48 -18.48
C LYS A 112 -4.14 12.13 -18.94
N ILE A 113 -4.63 11.33 -18.00
CA ILE A 113 -5.39 10.13 -18.29
C ILE A 113 -6.76 10.64 -18.76
N VAL A 114 -6.98 10.66 -20.07
CA VAL A 114 -8.25 10.99 -20.72
C VAL A 114 -9.10 9.74 -20.86
#